data_AF-A0A5E6NG09-F1
#
_entry.id   AF-A0A5E6NG09-F1
#
_cell.length_a   1.000
_cell.length_b   1.000
_cell.length_c   1.000
_cell.angle_alpha   90.00
_cell.angle_beta   90.00
_cell.angle_gamma   90.00
#
_symmetry.space_group_name_H-M   'P 1'
#
loop_
_entity.id
_entity.type
_entity.pdbx_description
1 polymer ?
#
loop_
_entity_poly.entity_id
_entity_poly.type
_entity_poly.pdbx_seq_one_letter_code
_entity_poly.pdbx_strand_id
1 'polypeptide(L)'
;MGLPPSETAYKTLTVTVTKNPDDNGKYVPTFRITTDNVSTPENTDKVIMLATNIDDLKYETNFTITGGADVKKFTLAGNKLTFKATAFEARKDATYRVKIKAALGTVSLFSTGSYYSPDD
;
A
#
# COMPACT_ATOMS: atom_id res chain seq x y z
N MET A 1 -25.48 13.99 29.17
CA MET A 1 -24.39 13.40 28.38
C MET A 1 -23.78 14.51 27.56
N GLY A 2 -22.50 14.84 27.75
CA GLY A 2 -21.83 15.89 26.99
C GLY A 2 -21.40 15.38 25.61
N LEU A 3 -21.38 16.27 24.62
CA LEU A 3 -20.83 15.96 23.30
C LEU A 3 -19.33 15.64 23.42
N PRO A 4 -18.80 14.67 22.66
CA PRO A 4 -17.36 14.44 22.63
C PRO A 4 -16.63 15.71 22.15
N PRO A 5 -15.41 15.97 22.66
CA PRO A 5 -14.65 17.14 22.25
C PRO A 5 -14.36 17.11 20.74
N SER A 6 -14.38 18.28 20.11
CA SER A 6 -13.98 18.41 18.72
C SER A 6 -12.48 18.15 18.59
N GLU A 7 -12.10 17.24 17.69
CA GLU A 7 -10.72 16.95 17.35
C GLU A 7 -10.34 17.70 16.06
N THR A 8 -9.20 18.41 16.10
CA THR A 8 -8.59 19.01 14.91
C THR A 8 -7.29 18.26 14.63
N ALA A 9 -7.24 17.54 13.51
CA ALA A 9 -6.06 16.80 13.08
C ALA A 9 -5.46 17.43 11.81
N TYR A 10 -4.16 17.74 11.83
CA TYR A 10 -3.43 18.20 10.66
C TYR A 10 -2.93 16.98 9.87
N LYS A 11 -3.12 17.00 8.53
CA LYS A 11 -2.68 15.92 7.63
C LYS A 11 -1.64 16.42 6.64
N THR A 12 -0.58 15.65 6.46
CA THR A 12 0.37 15.86 5.36
C THR A 12 -0.24 15.33 4.07
N LEU A 13 -0.48 16.22 3.09
CA LEU A 13 -0.80 15.85 1.73
C LEU A 13 0.50 15.68 0.95
N THR A 14 0.73 14.49 0.39
CA THR A 14 1.85 14.31 -0.55
C THR A 14 1.36 14.68 -1.95
N VAL A 15 1.82 15.82 -2.45
CA VAL A 15 1.56 16.27 -3.83
C VAL A 15 2.78 15.92 -4.67
N THR A 16 2.63 15.00 -5.64
CA THR A 16 3.71 14.63 -6.57
C THR A 16 3.46 15.27 -7.93
N VAL A 17 4.42 16.05 -8.42
CA VAL A 17 4.47 16.51 -9.81
C VAL A 17 5.04 15.37 -10.66
N THR A 18 4.30 14.92 -11.67
CA THR A 18 4.77 13.88 -12.60
C THR A 18 5.34 14.51 -13.87
N LYS A 19 6.24 13.78 -14.55
CA LYS A 19 6.79 14.22 -15.82
C LYS A 19 5.66 14.29 -16.86
N ASN A 20 5.68 15.32 -17.70
CA ASN A 20 4.86 15.33 -18.91
C ASN A 20 5.17 14.07 -19.75
N PRO A 21 4.21 13.55 -20.54
CA PRO A 21 4.47 12.41 -21.42
C PRO A 21 5.76 12.62 -22.23
N ASP A 22 6.46 11.53 -22.55
CA ASP A 22 7.65 11.60 -23.40
C ASP A 22 7.32 12.18 -24.80
N ASP A 23 8.34 12.45 -25.61
CA ASP A 23 8.21 13.02 -26.96
C ASP A 23 7.36 12.14 -27.93
N ASN A 24 6.93 10.96 -27.49
CA ASN A 24 6.05 10.02 -28.18
C ASN A 24 4.61 9.99 -27.60
N GLY A 25 4.28 10.87 -26.66
CA GLY A 25 2.95 10.99 -26.07
C GLY A 25 2.59 9.89 -25.06
N LYS A 26 3.54 9.03 -24.66
CA LYS A 26 3.27 7.93 -23.73
C LYS A 26 3.58 8.37 -22.31
N TYR A 27 2.53 8.60 -21.53
CA TYR A 27 2.66 8.77 -20.09
C TYR A 27 3.02 7.43 -19.44
N VAL A 28 4.21 7.34 -18.84
CA VAL A 28 4.59 6.23 -17.96
C VAL A 28 4.51 6.73 -16.52
N PRO A 29 3.42 6.46 -15.79
CA PRO A 29 3.30 6.92 -14.41
C PRO A 29 4.39 6.32 -13.53
N THR A 30 5.05 7.14 -12.72
CA THR A 30 5.96 6.65 -11.68
C THR A 30 5.21 5.72 -10.72
N PHE A 31 5.73 4.52 -10.51
CA PHE A 31 5.17 3.54 -9.57
C PHE A 31 5.23 4.06 -8.13
N ARG A 32 4.08 4.05 -7.45
CA ARG A 32 3.92 4.54 -6.07
C ARG A 32 2.77 3.84 -5.36
N ILE A 33 2.88 3.77 -4.04
CA ILE A 33 1.77 3.39 -3.15
C ILE A 33 0.74 4.54 -3.15
N THR A 34 -0.53 4.21 -3.28
CA THR A 34 -1.65 5.15 -3.32
C THR A 34 -2.60 5.03 -2.13
N THR A 35 -2.30 4.13 -1.18
CA THR A 35 -3.09 3.96 0.03
C THR A 35 -3.15 5.24 0.86
N ASP A 36 -4.38 5.66 1.18
CA ASP A 36 -4.63 6.83 2.01
C ASP A 36 -4.32 6.59 3.50
N ASN A 37 -4.18 7.69 4.23
CA ASN A 37 -4.12 7.67 5.69
C ASN A 37 -5.44 7.16 6.28
N VAL A 38 -5.35 6.27 7.26
CA VAL A 38 -6.51 5.68 7.95
C VAL A 38 -6.56 6.08 9.42
N SER A 39 -7.74 5.96 10.02
CA SER A 39 -7.96 5.99 11.46
C SER A 39 -8.80 4.79 11.91
N THR A 40 -8.71 4.45 13.19
CA THR A 40 -9.46 3.37 13.83
C THR A 40 -9.75 3.74 15.28
N PRO A 41 -10.89 3.34 15.87
CA PRO A 41 -11.10 3.45 17.30
C PRO A 41 -10.01 2.73 18.10
N GLU A 42 -9.77 3.17 19.34
CA GLU A 42 -8.85 2.47 20.23
C GLU A 42 -9.24 1.00 20.45
N ASN A 43 -8.26 0.15 20.72
CA ASN A 43 -8.45 -1.29 20.94
C ASN A 43 -9.17 -2.05 19.80
N THR A 44 -9.31 -1.44 18.62
CA THR A 44 -9.94 -2.03 17.44
C THR A 44 -8.92 -2.20 16.33
N ASP A 45 -8.54 -3.45 16.08
CA ASP A 45 -7.65 -3.81 14.97
C ASP A 45 -8.21 -3.30 13.63
N LYS A 46 -7.33 -2.84 12.74
CA LYS A 46 -7.71 -2.29 11.44
C LYS A 46 -6.97 -3.03 10.33
N VAL A 47 -7.72 -3.61 9.40
CA VAL A 47 -7.17 -4.09 8.13
C VAL A 47 -7.15 -2.94 7.14
N ILE A 48 -5.99 -2.69 6.55
CA ILE A 48 -5.72 -1.64 5.57
C ILE A 48 -5.35 -2.32 4.26
N MET A 49 -6.06 -1.99 3.19
CA MET A 49 -5.74 -2.50 1.87
C MET A 49 -4.67 -1.65 1.21
N LEU A 50 -3.50 -2.25 0.97
CA LEU A 50 -2.42 -1.60 0.24
C LEU A 50 -2.76 -1.58 -1.26
N ALA A 51 -2.56 -0.42 -1.87
CA ALA A 51 -2.83 -0.16 -3.28
C ALA A 51 -1.67 0.61 -3.90
N THR A 52 -1.51 0.48 -5.21
CA THR A 52 -0.58 1.28 -6.00
C THR A 52 -1.32 1.95 -7.14
N ASN A 53 -0.63 2.80 -7.87
CA ASN A 53 -1.16 3.41 -9.09
C ASN A 53 -1.09 2.49 -10.34
N ILE A 54 -0.71 1.22 -10.17
CA ILE A 54 -0.69 0.21 -11.23
C ILE A 54 -1.63 -0.92 -10.83
N ASP A 55 -2.65 -1.21 -11.64
CA ASP A 55 -3.55 -2.38 -11.50
C ASP A 55 -3.46 -3.37 -12.68
N ASP A 56 -2.53 -3.14 -13.61
CA ASP A 56 -2.36 -3.96 -14.80
C ASP A 56 -1.99 -5.40 -14.41
N LEU A 57 -2.85 -6.35 -14.81
CA LEU A 57 -2.75 -7.77 -14.53
C LEU A 57 -1.44 -8.42 -15.00
N LYS A 58 -0.66 -7.75 -15.86
CA LYS A 58 0.69 -8.19 -16.26
C LYS A 58 1.71 -8.09 -15.12
N TYR A 59 1.46 -7.24 -14.14
CA TYR A 59 2.35 -7.01 -13.02
C TYR A 59 1.71 -7.48 -11.72
N GLU A 60 2.47 -8.27 -10.96
CA GLU A 60 2.12 -8.54 -9.58
C GLU A 60 2.75 -7.48 -8.68
N THR A 61 2.02 -6.97 -7.69
CA THR A 61 2.61 -6.06 -6.70
C THR A 61 2.89 -6.81 -5.41
N ASN A 62 4.16 -6.79 -5.01
CA ASN A 62 4.63 -7.35 -3.75
C ASN A 62 4.86 -6.24 -2.73
N PHE A 63 4.26 -6.38 -1.55
CA PHE A 63 4.45 -5.46 -0.43
C PHE A 63 5.33 -6.10 0.64
N THR A 64 6.23 -5.31 1.23
CA THR A 64 7.07 -5.75 2.35
C THR A 64 7.13 -4.67 3.43
N ILE A 65 7.06 -5.10 4.69
CA ILE A 65 7.37 -4.22 5.83
C ILE A 65 8.89 -4.13 5.92
N THR A 66 9.42 -2.91 5.91
CA THR A 66 10.88 -2.65 5.95
C THR A 66 11.33 -1.98 7.26
N GLY A 67 10.39 -1.65 8.16
CA GLY A 67 10.68 -1.08 9.47
C GLY A 67 9.62 -0.09 9.92
N GLY A 68 10.06 0.91 10.69
CA GLY A 68 9.19 1.93 11.31
C GLY A 68 9.16 1.81 12.82
N ALA A 69 8.86 2.93 13.51
CA ALA A 69 8.89 2.99 14.97
C ALA A 69 7.87 2.03 15.62
N ASP A 70 6.75 1.78 14.94
CA ASP A 70 5.65 0.96 15.45
C ASP A 70 5.55 -0.40 14.75
N VAL A 71 6.59 -0.86 14.04
CA VAL A 71 6.54 -2.03 13.15
C VAL A 71 5.95 -3.29 13.79
N LYS A 72 6.19 -3.51 15.10
CA LYS A 72 5.68 -4.67 15.86
C LYS A 72 4.15 -4.69 16.01
N LYS A 73 3.47 -3.57 15.77
CA LYS A 73 2.01 -3.46 15.79
C LYS A 73 1.37 -3.76 14.43
N PHE A 74 2.18 -4.05 13.41
CA PHE A 74 1.71 -4.31 12.06
C PHE A 74 2.08 -5.72 11.61
N THR A 75 1.14 -6.38 10.94
CA THR A 75 1.38 -7.64 10.23
C THR A 75 0.94 -7.48 8.78
N LEU A 76 1.64 -8.13 7.85
CA LEU A 76 1.34 -8.04 6.42
C LEU A 76 1.11 -9.43 5.84
N ALA A 77 -0.02 -9.60 5.14
CA ALA A 77 -0.35 -10.80 4.38
C ALA A 77 -0.84 -10.40 2.98
N GLY A 78 -0.01 -10.63 1.95
CA GLY A 78 -0.26 -10.10 0.60
C GLY A 78 -0.33 -8.57 0.62
N ASN A 79 -1.45 -8.00 0.19
CA ASN A 79 -1.72 -6.55 0.26
C ASN A 79 -2.53 -6.13 1.50
N LYS A 80 -2.81 -7.04 2.43
CA LYS A 80 -3.54 -6.76 3.69
C LYS A 80 -2.55 -6.40 4.80
N LEU A 81 -2.46 -5.12 5.12
CA LEU A 81 -1.70 -4.62 6.27
C LEU A 81 -2.64 -4.52 7.47
N THR A 82 -2.46 -5.36 8.48
CA THR A 82 -3.25 -5.32 9.72
C THR A 82 -2.51 -4.53 10.77
N PHE A 83 -3.17 -3.52 11.33
CA PHE A 83 -2.71 -2.73 12.47
C PHE A 83 -3.41 -3.19 13.75
N LYS A 84 -2.63 -3.50 14.80
CA LYS A 84 -3.14 -3.79 16.13
C LYS A 84 -3.20 -2.51 16.97
N ALA A 85 -4.41 -2.00 17.14
CA ALA A 85 -4.63 -0.77 17.90
C ALA A 85 -4.50 -1.04 19.41
N THR A 86 -3.94 -0.08 20.14
CA THR A 86 -3.92 -0.08 21.60
C THR A 86 -4.93 0.93 22.13
N ALA A 87 -5.07 1.00 23.45
CA ALA A 87 -5.84 2.05 24.11
C ALA A 87 -5.32 3.45 23.74
N PHE A 88 -6.21 4.44 23.68
CA PHE A 88 -5.89 5.83 23.30
C PHE A 88 -4.89 6.43 24.30
N GLU A 89 -5.14 6.21 25.60
CA GLU A 89 -4.32 6.71 26.71
C GLU A 89 -2.98 5.99 26.88
N ALA A 90 -2.69 4.95 26.09
CA ALA A 90 -1.43 4.21 26.19
C ALA A 90 -0.21 5.01 25.68
N ARG A 91 -0.44 6.14 25.00
CA ARG A 91 0.63 6.99 24.45
C ARG A 91 0.17 8.43 24.27
N LYS A 92 1.13 9.38 24.29
CA LYS A 92 0.87 10.82 24.11
C LYS A 92 0.53 11.24 22.67
N ASP A 93 1.15 10.62 21.67
CA ASP A 93 0.90 10.88 20.24
C ASP A 93 0.17 9.67 19.66
N ALA A 94 -1.09 9.78 19.24
CA ALA A 94 -1.87 8.66 18.68
C ALA A 94 -1.49 8.28 17.23
N THR A 95 -0.36 8.75 16.71
CA THR A 95 0.14 8.43 15.36
C THR A 95 1.05 7.20 15.35
N TYR A 96 0.72 6.22 14.52
CA TYR A 96 1.52 4.99 14.34
C TYR A 96 2.29 5.02 13.02
N ARG A 97 3.55 4.57 13.04
CA ARG A 97 4.47 4.68 11.90
C ARG A 97 5.03 3.32 11.48
N VAL A 98 4.75 2.91 10.25
CA VAL A 98 5.31 1.72 9.58
C VAL A 98 5.88 2.11 8.22
N LYS A 99 7.00 1.49 7.82
CA LYS A 99 7.60 1.67 6.50
C LYS A 99 7.26 0.48 5.61
N ILE A 100 6.59 0.74 4.49
CA ILE A 100 6.22 -0.28 3.49
C ILE A 100 6.98 0.00 2.20
N LYS A 101 7.52 -1.06 1.59
CA LYS A 101 8.04 -1.06 0.22
C LYS A 101 7.09 -1.84 -0.67
N ALA A 102 6.73 -1.26 -1.81
CA ALA A 102 6.09 -1.96 -2.92
C ALA A 102 7.12 -2.26 -4.01
N ALA A 103 7.02 -3.41 -4.66
CA ALA A 103 7.84 -3.78 -5.81
C ALA A 103 6.97 -4.51 -6.84
N LEU A 104 7.20 -4.22 -8.12
CA LEU A 104 6.59 -4.95 -9.22
C LEU A 104 7.33 -6.28 -9.41
N GLY A 105 6.57 -7.38 -9.47
CA GLY A 105 6.97 -8.65 -10.03
C GLY A 105 6.35 -8.84 -11.42
N THR A 106 6.96 -9.68 -12.24
CA THR A 106 6.39 -10.10 -13.52
C THR A 106 5.56 -11.36 -13.31
N VAL A 107 4.33 -11.39 -13.81
CA VAL A 107 3.55 -12.63 -13.87
C VAL A 107 4.21 -13.54 -14.91
N SER A 108 4.65 -14.73 -14.50
CA SER A 108 5.14 -15.75 -15.44
C SER A 108 3.94 -16.32 -16.21
N LEU A 109 3.66 -15.76 -17.38
CA LEU A 109 2.70 -16.34 -18.31
C LEU A 109 3.38 -17.57 -18.94
N PHE A 110 2.93 -18.76 -18.57
CA PHE A 110 3.48 -20.04 -19.02
C PHE A 110 3.66 -20.06 -20.56
N SER A 111 4.90 -20.20 -21.02
CA SER A 111 5.19 -20.63 -22.39
C SER A 111 5.00 -22.14 -22.44
N THR A 112 3.83 -22.62 -22.84
CA THR A 112 3.71 -23.99 -23.37
C THR A 112 3.86 -23.94 -24.87
N GLY A 113 5.11 -23.81 -25.33
CA GLY A 113 5.47 -24.10 -26.70
C GLY A 113 5.57 -25.61 -26.88
N SER A 114 4.47 -26.27 -27.24
CA SER A 114 4.54 -27.59 -27.87
C SER A 114 4.49 -27.36 -29.38
N TYR A 115 5.65 -27.38 -30.03
CA TYR A 115 5.73 -27.42 -31.48
C TYR A 115 5.05 -28.70 -31.97
N TYR A 116 3.97 -28.57 -32.76
CA TYR A 116 3.57 -29.63 -33.67
C TYR A 116 4.67 -29.77 -34.72
N SER A 117 5.33 -30.94 -34.80
CA SER A 117 6.04 -31.35 -36.01
C SER A 117 5.01 -31.98 -36.94
N PRO A 118 4.69 -31.40 -38.10
CA PRO A 118 3.95 -32.10 -39.11
C PRO A 118 4.96 -32.97 -39.85
N ASP A 119 5.10 -34.24 -39.49
CA ASP A 119 5.61 -35.31 -40.36
C ASP A 119 5.49 -36.65 -39.61
N ASP A 120 4.35 -37.31 -39.80
CA ASP A 120 4.15 -38.76 -39.72
C ASP A 120 3.07 -39.14 -40.75
#